data_AF-A0A511DAJ3-F1
#
_entry.id   AF-A0A511DAJ3-F1
#
_cell.length_a   1.000
_cell.length_b   1.000
_cell.length_c   1.000
_cell.angle_alpha   90.00
_cell.angle_beta   90.00
_cell.angle_gamma   90.00
#
_symmetry.space_group_name_H-M   'P 1'
#
loop_
_entity.id
_entity.type
_entity.pdbx_description
1 polymer ?
#
loop_
_entity_poly.entity_id
_entity_poly.type
_entity_poly.pdbx_seq_one_letter_code
_entity_poly.pdbx_strand_id
1 'polypeptide(L)'
;MGLTRTYGPLSPTAPDTVNYVIDGPPHKLLAHPFERRVRAEFAGRTILDTRDGLLLHETALLPVLYVPFADLDADVLVESEHTTFCPFKGDAAYHSLRVGDRVAENAVWSYPQPRPAAPWLAGRAALYWTACDAWFDEDEQVYAHLTDPYTRVDIRPTSRHVQVRHGDVVVAESRTATLLCETGLPWRWYLREQDVVVPLEPSPTRTRCPYKGEASYRGVRLPDGRLLENAAWTYPDPLPESARIAGLLSFDHEELTVVADGLTV
;
A
#
# COMPACT_ATOMS: atom_id res chain seq x y z
N MET A 1 -4.29 1.46 -5.56
CA MET A 1 -5.06 2.71 -5.44
C MET A 1 -5.11 3.48 -6.76
N GLY A 2 -4.92 2.81 -7.90
CA GLY A 2 -4.74 3.49 -9.18
C GLY A 2 -5.96 4.24 -9.70
N LEU A 3 -7.16 3.77 -9.37
CA LEU A 3 -8.41 4.37 -9.85
C LEU A 3 -8.77 5.68 -9.14
N THR A 4 -8.45 5.80 -7.84
CA THR A 4 -8.97 6.85 -6.97
C THR A 4 -7.92 7.88 -6.51
N ARG A 5 -6.66 7.76 -6.97
CA ARG A 5 -5.56 8.67 -6.64
C ARG A 5 -4.97 9.34 -7.87
N THR A 6 -4.36 10.52 -7.67
CA THR A 6 -3.54 11.25 -8.65
C THR A 6 -4.32 11.48 -9.97
N TYR A 7 -3.99 10.72 -11.02
CA TYR A 7 -4.57 10.79 -12.37
C TYR A 7 -5.61 9.69 -12.66
N GLY A 8 -5.99 8.91 -11.65
CA GLY A 8 -7.02 7.88 -11.80
C GLY A 8 -8.36 8.50 -12.21
N PRO A 9 -9.18 7.80 -13.00
CA PRO A 9 -10.45 8.34 -13.48
C PRO A 9 -11.43 8.68 -12.35
N LEU A 10 -11.33 8.03 -11.19
CA LEU A 10 -12.17 8.30 -10.01
C LEU A 10 -11.49 9.21 -8.98
N SER A 11 -10.37 9.85 -9.35
CA SER A 11 -9.68 10.86 -8.54
C SER A 11 -10.61 12.05 -8.24
N PRO A 12 -10.50 12.70 -7.07
CA PRO A 12 -11.27 13.92 -6.78
C PRO A 12 -10.83 15.09 -7.67
N THR A 13 -9.64 15.02 -8.26
CA THR A 13 -9.05 16.04 -9.14
C THR A 13 -8.75 15.43 -10.51
N ALA A 14 -9.69 15.53 -11.44
CA ALA A 14 -9.46 15.13 -12.82
C ALA A 14 -8.45 16.10 -13.49
N PRO A 15 -7.53 15.61 -14.35
CA PRO A 15 -6.62 16.49 -15.08
C PRO A 15 -7.37 17.25 -16.18
N ASP A 16 -6.86 18.42 -16.59
CA ASP A 16 -7.43 19.24 -17.68
C ASP A 16 -7.44 18.52 -19.04
N THR A 17 -6.74 17.40 -19.16
CA THR A 17 -6.64 16.57 -20.37
C THR A 17 -7.77 15.56 -20.53
N VAL A 18 -8.90 15.71 -19.83
CA VAL A 18 -10.11 14.90 -20.04
C VAL A 18 -11.13 15.66 -20.89
N ASN A 19 -11.89 14.94 -21.71
CA ASN A 19 -13.01 15.51 -22.49
C ASN A 19 -14.38 15.08 -21.94
N TYR A 20 -14.42 14.53 -20.72
CA TYR A 20 -15.61 14.05 -20.05
C TYR A 20 -15.67 14.52 -18.60
N VAL A 21 -16.88 14.50 -18.03
CA VAL A 21 -17.12 14.73 -16.60
C VAL A 21 -17.68 13.44 -16.02
N ILE A 22 -17.15 12.99 -14.89
CA ILE A 22 -17.77 11.90 -14.11
C ILE A 22 -18.72 12.54 -13.11
N ASP A 23 -20.01 12.50 -13.45
CA ASP A 23 -21.08 12.92 -12.56
C ASP A 23 -21.27 11.92 -11.41
N GLY A 24 -21.74 12.40 -10.26
CA GLY A 24 -21.92 11.62 -9.03
C GLY A 24 -21.52 12.35 -7.75
N PRO A 25 -21.58 11.65 -6.59
CA PRO A 25 -21.20 12.25 -5.32
C PRO A 25 -19.70 12.63 -5.30
N PRO A 26 -19.31 13.69 -4.56
CA PRO A 26 -17.91 14.09 -4.43
C PRO A 26 -17.00 12.95 -3.94
N HIS A 27 -17.52 12.13 -3.03
CA HIS A 27 -16.87 10.94 -2.51
C HIS A 27 -17.35 9.71 -3.28
N LYS A 28 -16.42 9.04 -3.97
CA LYS A 28 -16.75 7.95 -4.90
C LYS A 28 -16.41 6.60 -4.25
N LEU A 29 -17.36 5.67 -4.36
CA LEU A 29 -17.21 4.29 -3.93
C LEU A 29 -17.29 3.39 -5.17
N LEU A 30 -16.30 2.53 -5.36
CA LEU A 30 -16.32 1.47 -6.35
C LEU A 30 -16.13 0.14 -5.64
N ALA A 31 -17.16 -0.69 -5.65
CA ALA A 31 -17.07 -2.05 -5.16
C ALA A 31 -17.09 -3.02 -6.34
N HIS A 32 -16.23 -4.03 -6.30
CA HIS A 32 -16.25 -5.12 -7.28
C HIS A 32 -15.92 -6.46 -6.60
N PRO A 33 -16.36 -7.59 -7.16
CA PRO A 33 -15.99 -8.90 -6.65
C PRO A 33 -14.47 -9.09 -6.57
N PHE A 34 -14.03 -9.80 -5.55
CA PHE A 34 -12.67 -10.31 -5.38
C PHE A 34 -12.79 -11.83 -5.19
N GLU A 35 -12.62 -12.54 -6.30
CA GLU A 35 -12.99 -13.96 -6.41
C GLU A 35 -11.91 -14.92 -5.90
N ARG A 36 -10.70 -14.39 -5.63
CA ARG A 36 -9.64 -15.19 -5.02
C ARG A 36 -9.99 -15.52 -3.57
N ARG A 37 -9.56 -16.69 -3.11
CA ARG A 37 -9.73 -17.10 -1.72
C ARG A 37 -8.89 -16.21 -0.81
N VAL A 38 -9.49 -15.70 0.26
CA VAL A 38 -8.77 -14.90 1.27
C VAL A 38 -8.93 -15.55 2.63
N ARG A 39 -7.81 -15.70 3.34
CA ARG A 39 -7.80 -16.19 4.72
C ARG A 39 -7.10 -15.22 5.66
N ALA A 40 -7.58 -15.15 6.90
CA ALA A 40 -6.90 -14.44 7.97
C ALA A 40 -6.79 -15.32 9.23
N GLU A 41 -5.67 -15.19 9.93
CA GLU A 41 -5.40 -15.93 11.16
C GLU A 41 -5.11 -14.99 12.33
N PHE A 42 -5.66 -15.32 13.49
CA PHE A 42 -5.43 -14.63 14.75
C PHE A 42 -5.21 -15.66 15.85
N ALA A 43 -4.09 -15.54 16.56
CA ALA A 43 -3.68 -16.45 17.63
C ALA A 43 -3.67 -17.93 17.22
N GLY A 44 -3.23 -18.22 15.99
CA GLY A 44 -3.15 -19.58 15.43
C GLY A 44 -4.51 -20.19 15.04
N ARG A 45 -5.60 -19.40 15.08
CA ARG A 45 -6.93 -19.79 14.62
C ARG A 45 -7.27 -19.04 13.34
N THR A 46 -7.81 -19.75 12.34
CA THR A 46 -8.37 -19.11 11.14
C THR A 46 -9.66 -18.42 11.52
N ILE A 47 -9.70 -17.08 11.41
CA ILE A 47 -10.85 -16.26 11.79
C ILE A 47 -11.68 -15.81 10.58
N LEU A 48 -11.12 -15.94 9.38
CA LEU A 48 -11.76 -15.67 8.10
C LEU A 48 -11.24 -16.68 7.07
N ASP A 49 -12.15 -17.27 6.30
CA ASP A 49 -11.85 -18.03 5.08
C ASP A 49 -13.00 -17.85 4.07
N THR A 50 -12.77 -17.05 3.04
CA THR A 50 -13.82 -16.66 2.08
C THR A 50 -13.35 -16.78 0.63
N ARG A 51 -14.30 -16.99 -0.28
CA ARG A 51 -14.15 -16.79 -1.74
C ARG A 51 -15.16 -15.77 -2.29
N ASP A 52 -15.95 -15.15 -1.41
CA ASP A 52 -16.96 -14.15 -1.75
C ASP A 52 -16.48 -12.76 -1.29
N GLY A 53 -15.29 -12.38 -1.73
CA GLY A 53 -14.74 -11.07 -1.44
C GLY A 53 -15.45 -9.96 -2.23
N LEU A 54 -15.66 -8.80 -1.60
CA LEU A 54 -16.05 -7.56 -2.25
C LEU A 54 -14.99 -6.49 -1.96
N LEU A 55 -14.16 -6.18 -2.94
CA LEU A 55 -13.11 -5.17 -2.78
C LEU A 55 -13.70 -3.77 -3.00
N LEU A 56 -13.70 -2.96 -1.94
CA LEU A 56 -14.19 -1.60 -1.94
C LEU A 56 -13.03 -0.62 -2.13
N HIS A 57 -13.08 0.17 -3.19
CA HIS A 57 -12.23 1.33 -3.44
C HIS A 57 -12.93 2.59 -3.00
N GLU A 58 -12.24 3.36 -2.18
CA GLU A 58 -12.71 4.62 -1.61
C GLU A 58 -11.69 5.71 -1.87
N THR A 59 -12.17 6.93 -2.18
CA THR A 59 -11.29 8.05 -2.52
C THR A 59 -10.24 8.29 -1.43
N ALA A 60 -8.97 8.39 -1.84
CA ALA A 60 -7.79 8.58 -1.01
C ALA A 60 -7.42 7.45 -0.02
N LEU A 61 -8.22 6.38 0.09
CA LEU A 61 -7.96 5.26 0.98
C LEU A 61 -7.40 4.03 0.24
N LEU A 62 -6.79 3.13 1.01
CA LEU A 62 -6.45 1.79 0.53
C LEU A 62 -7.74 0.99 0.27
N PRO A 63 -7.77 0.11 -0.74
CA PRO A 63 -8.91 -0.79 -0.94
C PRO A 63 -9.13 -1.67 0.29
N VAL A 64 -10.40 -1.85 0.65
CA VAL A 64 -10.81 -2.68 1.80
C VAL A 64 -11.61 -3.86 1.30
N LEU A 65 -11.26 -5.07 1.75
CA LEU A 65 -12.04 -6.26 1.48
C LEU A 65 -13.22 -6.36 2.43
N TYR A 66 -14.43 -6.41 1.88
CA TYR A 66 -15.65 -6.75 2.60
C TYR A 66 -16.05 -8.19 2.28
N VAL A 67 -16.29 -8.97 3.32
CA VAL A 67 -16.59 -10.40 3.26
C VAL A 67 -17.96 -10.65 3.88
N PRO A 68 -18.68 -11.72 3.52
CA PRO A 68 -19.91 -12.10 4.22
C PRO A 68 -19.61 -12.25 5.71
N PHE A 69 -20.49 -11.70 6.56
CA PHE A 69 -20.31 -11.84 8.01
C PHE A 69 -20.27 -13.32 8.44
N ALA A 70 -20.99 -14.19 7.71
CA ALA A 70 -21.05 -15.63 7.96
C ALA A 70 -19.73 -16.37 7.66
N ASP A 71 -18.79 -15.77 6.93
CA ASP A 71 -17.47 -16.37 6.66
C ASP A 71 -16.45 -16.05 7.78
N LEU A 72 -16.85 -15.24 8.77
CA LEU A 72 -16.08 -15.01 9.98
C LEU A 72 -16.38 -16.10 11.00
N ASP A 73 -15.36 -16.49 11.75
CA ASP A 73 -15.52 -17.44 12.84
C ASP A 73 -16.33 -16.83 14.00
N ALA A 74 -17.58 -17.27 14.15
CA ALA A 74 -18.49 -16.73 15.16
C ALA A 74 -18.05 -17.02 16.60
N ASP A 75 -17.23 -18.06 16.85
CA ASP A 75 -16.82 -18.43 18.21
C ASP A 75 -15.82 -17.43 18.82
N VAL A 76 -15.15 -16.64 17.98
CA VAL A 76 -14.12 -15.69 18.42
C VAL A 76 -14.61 -14.24 18.38
N LEU A 77 -15.78 -13.99 17.80
CA LEU A 77 -16.36 -12.65 17.69
C LEU A 77 -17.02 -12.25 19.01
N VAL A 78 -16.66 -11.06 19.50
CA VAL A 78 -17.24 -10.45 20.69
C VAL A 78 -17.83 -9.11 20.31
N GLU A 79 -19.13 -8.91 20.56
CA GLU A 79 -19.79 -7.62 20.32
C GLU A 79 -19.08 -6.49 21.07
N SER A 80 -19.00 -5.33 20.41
CA SER A 80 -18.45 -4.10 20.99
C SER A 80 -19.53 -3.02 21.04
N GLU A 81 -19.55 -2.24 22.11
CA GLU A 81 -20.36 -1.02 22.19
C GLU A 81 -19.79 0.12 21.32
N HIS A 82 -18.58 -0.06 20.78
CA HIS A 82 -17.96 0.92 19.90
C HIS A 82 -18.71 1.04 18.57
N THR A 83 -19.02 2.28 18.19
CA THR A 83 -19.62 2.61 16.90
C THR A 83 -18.96 3.85 16.31
N THR A 84 -18.96 3.95 14.99
CA THR A 84 -18.50 5.14 14.28
C THR A 84 -19.48 5.53 13.19
N PHE A 85 -19.57 6.82 12.87
CA PHE A 85 -20.44 7.32 11.82
C PHE A 85 -19.64 7.65 10.56
N CYS A 86 -20.05 7.09 9.43
CA CYS A 86 -19.56 7.46 8.11
C CYS A 86 -20.66 8.18 7.30
N PRO A 87 -20.42 9.41 6.79
CA PRO A 87 -21.40 10.13 6.00
C PRO A 87 -21.74 9.45 4.67
N PHE A 88 -20.92 8.50 4.21
CA PHE A 88 -21.09 7.81 2.93
C PHE A 88 -21.61 6.38 3.07
N LYS A 89 -21.30 5.70 4.18
CA LYS A 89 -21.62 4.29 4.39
C LYS A 89 -22.69 4.04 5.46
N GLY A 90 -22.84 4.93 6.43
CA GLY A 90 -23.80 4.79 7.54
C GLY A 90 -23.09 4.60 8.89
N ASP A 91 -23.83 4.10 9.88
CA ASP A 91 -23.31 3.76 11.20
C ASP A 91 -22.60 2.40 11.17
N ALA A 92 -21.33 2.40 11.57
CA ALA A 92 -20.53 1.20 11.68
C ALA A 92 -20.68 0.57 13.07
N ALA A 93 -20.89 -0.74 13.10
CA ALA A 93 -20.85 -1.56 14.31
C ALA A 93 -19.58 -2.40 14.33
N TYR A 94 -19.00 -2.58 15.52
CA TYR A 94 -17.71 -3.24 15.70
C TYR A 94 -17.82 -4.54 16.50
N HIS A 95 -16.93 -5.47 16.19
CA HIS A 95 -16.67 -6.67 17.00
C HIS A 95 -15.17 -6.77 17.29
N SER A 96 -14.84 -7.31 18.46
CA SER A 96 -13.48 -7.68 18.82
C SER A 96 -13.24 -9.17 18.51
N LEU A 97 -11.98 -9.56 18.32
CA LEU A 97 -11.58 -10.97 18.24
C LEU A 97 -11.02 -11.41 19.59
N ARG A 98 -11.45 -12.57 20.09
CA ARG A 98 -10.90 -13.19 21.31
C ARG A 98 -10.59 -14.67 21.08
N VAL A 99 -9.32 -15.03 21.31
CA VAL A 99 -8.84 -16.42 21.26
C VAL A 99 -7.99 -16.68 22.50
N GLY A 100 -8.50 -17.47 23.44
CA GLY A 100 -7.89 -17.62 24.76
C GLY A 100 -7.75 -16.25 25.44
N ASP A 101 -6.53 -15.92 25.88
CA ASP A 101 -6.21 -14.65 26.53
C ASP A 101 -5.89 -13.51 25.55
N ARG A 102 -5.76 -13.80 24.24
CA ARG A 102 -5.48 -12.76 23.23
C ARG A 102 -6.76 -12.08 22.78
N VAL A 103 -6.73 -10.76 22.77
CA VAL A 103 -7.84 -9.91 22.32
C VAL A 103 -7.33 -8.89 21.30
N ALA A 104 -8.04 -8.77 20.17
CA ALA A 104 -7.91 -7.65 19.26
C ALA A 104 -9.19 -6.82 19.32
N GLU A 105 -9.14 -5.70 20.03
CA GLU A 105 -10.30 -4.83 20.25
C GLU A 105 -10.75 -4.16 18.96
N ASN A 106 -12.08 -4.14 18.72
CA ASN A 106 -12.70 -3.48 17.57
C ASN A 106 -12.09 -3.88 16.22
N ALA A 107 -11.61 -5.13 16.12
CA ALA A 107 -10.89 -5.66 14.97
C ALA A 107 -11.73 -5.78 13.69
N VAL A 108 -13.05 -5.97 13.85
CA VAL A 108 -13.99 -6.20 12.75
C VAL A 108 -15.03 -5.09 12.77
N TRP A 109 -15.37 -4.54 11.61
CA TRP A 109 -16.48 -3.61 11.48
C TRP A 109 -17.44 -4.02 10.36
N SER A 110 -18.68 -3.60 10.49
CA SER A 110 -19.73 -3.81 9.49
C SER A 110 -20.66 -2.60 9.46
N TYR A 111 -21.49 -2.50 8.43
CA TYR A 111 -22.56 -1.51 8.36
C TYR A 111 -23.90 -2.25 8.40
N PRO A 112 -24.55 -2.40 9.58
CA PRO A 112 -25.82 -3.12 9.71
C PRO A 112 -26.95 -2.48 8.89
N GLN A 113 -26.94 -1.14 8.79
CA GLN A 113 -27.88 -0.36 8.00
C GLN A 113 -27.09 0.56 7.05
N PRO A 114 -26.52 0.00 5.97
CA PRO A 114 -25.72 0.80 5.06
C PRO A 114 -26.61 1.83 4.35
N ARG A 115 -26.01 2.95 3.94
CA ARG A 115 -26.73 3.98 3.19
C ARG A 115 -27.29 3.43 1.87
N PRO A 116 -28.39 3.99 1.33
CA PRO A 116 -28.94 3.58 0.04
C PRO A 116 -27.96 3.66 -1.14
N ALA A 117 -26.89 4.45 -1.00
CA ALA A 117 -25.82 4.57 -2.00
C ALA A 117 -24.74 3.48 -1.89
N ALA A 118 -24.76 2.64 -0.85
CA ALA A 118 -23.82 1.53 -0.65
C ALA A 118 -24.52 0.23 -0.20
N PRO A 119 -25.63 -0.19 -0.83
CA PRO A 119 -26.43 -1.33 -0.36
C PRO A 119 -25.68 -2.66 -0.39
N TRP A 120 -24.64 -2.77 -1.23
CA TRP A 120 -23.78 -3.96 -1.35
C TRP A 120 -22.93 -4.25 -0.09
N LEU A 121 -22.89 -3.34 0.89
CA LEU A 121 -22.25 -3.59 2.19
C LEU A 121 -23.15 -4.33 3.19
N ALA A 122 -24.45 -4.47 2.89
CA ALA A 122 -25.38 -5.15 3.78
C ALA A 122 -24.98 -6.62 3.98
N GLY A 123 -24.96 -7.06 5.24
CA GLY A 123 -24.56 -8.42 5.61
C GLY A 123 -23.07 -8.73 5.45
N ARG A 124 -22.23 -7.71 5.17
CA ARG A 124 -20.79 -7.85 5.03
C ARG A 124 -20.03 -7.13 6.15
N ALA A 125 -18.85 -7.64 6.44
CA ALA A 125 -17.91 -7.06 7.39
C ALA A 125 -16.53 -6.90 6.73
N ALA A 126 -15.70 -6.06 7.33
CA ALA A 126 -14.29 -5.93 7.01
C ALA A 126 -13.47 -6.01 8.31
N LEU A 127 -12.20 -6.34 8.19
CA LEU A 127 -11.29 -6.48 9.32
C LEU A 127 -10.09 -5.57 9.16
N TYR A 128 -9.59 -5.06 10.28
CA TYR A 128 -8.35 -4.32 10.28
C TYR A 128 -7.21 -5.28 9.99
N TRP A 129 -6.41 -4.96 8.97
CA TRP A 129 -5.28 -5.80 8.59
C TRP A 129 -4.36 -6.10 9.77
N THR A 130 -4.08 -5.09 10.58
CA THR A 130 -3.20 -5.14 11.76
C THR A 130 -3.78 -5.91 12.95
N ALA A 131 -5.06 -6.29 12.91
CA ALA A 131 -5.67 -7.07 13.99
C ALA A 131 -5.35 -8.57 13.89
N CYS A 132 -4.96 -9.05 12.71
CA CYS A 132 -4.63 -10.46 12.46
C CYS A 132 -3.12 -10.65 12.36
N ASP A 133 -2.65 -11.86 12.69
CA ASP A 133 -1.23 -12.22 12.68
C ASP A 133 -0.75 -12.59 11.27
N ALA A 134 -1.63 -13.18 10.46
CA ALA A 134 -1.33 -13.59 9.09
C ALA A 134 -2.54 -13.42 8.17
N TRP A 135 -2.25 -13.15 6.90
CA TRP A 135 -3.22 -13.02 5.82
C TRP A 135 -2.71 -13.81 4.62
N PHE A 136 -3.64 -14.42 3.88
CA PHE A 136 -3.33 -15.21 2.70
C PHE A 136 -4.23 -14.79 1.54
N ASP A 137 -3.62 -14.56 0.39
CA ASP A 137 -4.28 -14.45 -0.92
C ASP A 137 -4.04 -15.76 -1.65
N GLU A 138 -5.10 -16.53 -1.86
CA GLU A 138 -5.05 -17.97 -2.10
C GLU A 138 -4.26 -18.71 -1.00
N ASP A 139 -3.11 -19.27 -1.34
CA ASP A 139 -2.20 -19.97 -0.43
C ASP A 139 -0.91 -19.18 -0.19
N GLU A 140 -0.75 -18.01 -0.81
CA GLU A 140 0.39 -17.14 -0.61
C GLU A 140 0.15 -16.21 0.58
N GLN A 141 1.07 -16.21 1.55
CA GLN A 141 1.01 -15.26 2.65
C GLN A 141 1.33 -13.85 2.13
N VAL A 142 0.43 -12.91 2.38
CA VAL A 142 0.54 -11.52 1.95
C VAL A 142 0.76 -10.59 3.13
N TYR A 143 1.37 -9.43 2.88
CA TYR A 143 1.78 -8.48 3.91
C TYR A 143 1.25 -7.08 3.63
N ALA A 144 1.12 -6.27 4.69
CA ALA A 144 0.62 -4.89 4.69
C ALA A 144 -0.85 -4.71 4.25
N HIS A 145 -1.23 -5.18 3.06
CA HIS A 145 -2.62 -5.25 2.57
C HIS A 145 -2.71 -6.16 1.34
N LEU A 146 -3.93 -6.52 0.91
CA LEU A 146 -4.14 -7.24 -0.35
C LEU A 146 -3.65 -6.45 -1.57
N THR A 147 -3.16 -7.16 -2.58
CA THR A 147 -2.77 -6.54 -3.85
C THR A 147 -4.01 -5.98 -4.55
N ASP A 148 -3.94 -4.72 -4.97
CA ASP A 148 -5.00 -4.06 -5.72
C ASP A 148 -4.92 -4.51 -7.20
N PRO A 149 -5.99 -5.08 -7.78
CA PRO A 149 -6.04 -5.46 -9.20
C PRO A 149 -5.75 -4.32 -10.19
N TYR A 150 -5.90 -3.06 -9.77
CA TYR A 150 -5.62 -1.88 -10.58
C TYR A 150 -4.24 -1.26 -10.30
N THR A 151 -3.45 -1.85 -9.40
CA THR A 151 -2.05 -1.47 -9.23
C THR A 151 -1.18 -2.35 -10.14
N ARG A 152 -0.29 -1.69 -10.88
CA ARG A 152 0.74 -2.33 -11.70
C ARG A 152 2.09 -1.78 -11.30
N VAL A 153 3.08 -2.66 -11.24
CA VAL A 153 4.50 -2.30 -11.15
C VAL A 153 5.15 -2.63 -12.49
N ASP A 154 5.76 -1.65 -13.13
CA ASP A 154 6.54 -1.81 -14.35
C ASP A 154 7.99 -1.41 -14.10
N ILE A 155 8.94 -2.28 -14.45
CA ILE A 155 10.36 -2.12 -14.12
C ILE A 155 11.20 -2.24 -15.39
N ARG A 156 11.89 -1.16 -15.75
CA ARG A 156 12.67 -1.06 -17.00
C ARG A 156 14.10 -0.61 -16.73
N PRO A 157 15.11 -1.30 -17.29
CA PRO A 157 16.45 -0.73 -17.33
C PRO A 157 16.43 0.52 -18.22
N THR A 158 17.29 1.48 -17.91
CA THR A 158 17.37 2.73 -18.65
C THR A 158 18.80 3.24 -18.74
N SER A 159 19.15 3.82 -19.88
CA SER A 159 20.43 4.49 -20.12
C SER A 159 20.41 5.99 -19.86
N ARG A 160 19.27 6.51 -19.37
CA ARG A 160 19.12 7.92 -18.97
C ARG A 160 20.15 8.24 -17.89
N HIS A 161 20.63 9.48 -17.90
CA HIS A 161 21.57 9.96 -16.90
C HIS A 161 20.79 10.39 -15.66
N VAL A 162 20.95 9.65 -14.57
CA VAL A 162 20.23 9.89 -13.32
C VAL A 162 21.18 10.33 -12.23
N GLN A 163 20.88 11.44 -11.58
CA GLN A 163 21.61 11.97 -10.42
C GLN A 163 20.66 12.13 -9.23
N VAL A 164 21.13 11.74 -8.05
CA VAL A 164 20.53 12.11 -6.77
C VAL A 164 21.41 13.18 -6.15
N ARG A 165 20.84 14.31 -5.75
CA ARG A 165 21.59 15.50 -5.31
C ARG A 165 21.09 16.04 -3.98
N HIS A 166 22.01 16.58 -3.18
CA HIS A 166 21.73 17.48 -2.07
C HIS A 166 22.33 18.85 -2.44
N GLY A 167 21.51 19.76 -2.96
CA GLY A 167 21.99 20.99 -3.58
C GLY A 167 23.04 20.74 -4.69
N ASP A 168 24.26 21.21 -4.48
CA ASP A 168 25.39 21.03 -5.40
C ASP A 168 26.15 19.71 -5.22
N VAL A 169 25.87 18.96 -4.14
CA VAL A 169 26.49 17.68 -3.85
C VAL A 169 25.78 16.58 -4.62
N VAL A 170 26.50 15.82 -5.44
CA VAL A 170 26.02 14.56 -6.01
C VAL A 170 26.13 13.48 -4.94
N VAL A 171 25.02 12.81 -4.65
CA VAL A 171 24.91 11.69 -3.70
C VAL A 171 25.05 10.35 -4.44
N ALA A 172 24.45 10.25 -5.62
CA ALA A 172 24.58 9.09 -6.51
C ALA A 172 24.41 9.52 -7.97
N GLU A 173 25.07 8.83 -8.89
CA GLU A 173 25.02 9.11 -10.32
C GLU A 173 25.14 7.84 -11.16
N SER A 174 24.19 7.62 -12.07
CA SER A 174 24.16 6.42 -12.92
C SER A 174 23.74 6.71 -14.36
N ARG A 175 24.24 5.87 -15.27
CA ARG A 175 23.79 5.77 -16.69
C ARG A 175 23.23 4.38 -17.01
N THR A 176 23.00 3.57 -15.99
CA THR A 176 22.45 2.22 -16.10
C THR A 176 21.45 1.98 -14.98
N ALA A 177 20.64 3.00 -14.67
CA ALA A 177 19.63 2.93 -13.64
C ALA A 177 18.49 1.99 -14.06
N THR A 178 17.65 1.63 -13.09
CA THR A 178 16.39 0.91 -13.31
C THR A 178 15.24 1.81 -12.89
N LEU A 179 14.33 2.08 -13.82
CA LEU A 179 13.11 2.84 -13.58
C LEU A 179 12.02 1.89 -13.08
N LEU A 180 11.39 2.22 -11.96
CA LEU A 180 10.20 1.57 -11.45
C LEU A 180 9.01 2.54 -11.50
N CYS A 181 7.98 2.16 -12.22
CA CYS A 181 6.71 2.86 -12.31
C CYS A 181 5.64 2.05 -11.58
N GLU A 182 5.03 2.64 -10.56
CA GLU A 182 3.91 2.04 -9.84
C GLU A 182 2.65 2.91 -10.02
N THR A 183 1.51 2.28 -10.29
CA THR A 183 0.27 3.01 -10.58
C THR A 183 -0.06 4.03 -9.48
N GLY A 184 -0.13 5.31 -9.88
CA GLY A 184 -0.53 6.41 -9.01
C GLY A 184 0.57 6.94 -8.08
N LEU A 185 1.80 6.42 -8.15
CA LEU A 185 2.95 6.91 -7.38
C LEU A 185 3.99 7.59 -8.29
N PRO A 186 4.82 8.50 -7.73
CA PRO A 186 5.98 9.03 -8.42
C PRO A 186 6.91 7.90 -8.89
N TRP A 187 7.54 8.10 -10.03
CA TRP A 187 8.51 7.14 -10.55
C TRP A 187 9.71 7.05 -9.62
N ARG A 188 10.20 5.82 -9.41
CA ARG A 188 11.36 5.57 -8.56
C ARG A 188 12.53 5.11 -9.39
N TRP A 189 13.69 5.65 -9.07
CA TRP A 189 14.94 5.40 -9.79
C TRP A 189 15.85 4.57 -8.91
N TYR A 190 16.12 3.36 -9.36
CA TYR A 190 16.96 2.39 -8.66
C TYR A 190 18.35 2.38 -9.29
N LEU A 191 19.35 2.76 -8.49
CA LEU A 191 20.76 2.84 -8.86
C LEU A 191 21.53 1.68 -8.21
N ARG A 192 22.68 1.32 -8.77
CA ARG A 192 23.55 0.31 -8.16
C ARG A 192 24.29 0.91 -6.99
N GLU A 193 24.69 0.10 -6.03
CA GLU A 193 25.47 0.58 -4.88
C GLU A 193 26.79 1.24 -5.27
N GLN A 194 27.47 0.73 -6.30
CA GLN A 194 28.67 1.33 -6.87
C GLN A 194 28.46 2.71 -7.53
N ASP A 195 27.21 3.10 -7.82
CA ASP A 195 26.86 4.39 -8.40
C ASP A 195 26.66 5.47 -7.29
N VAL A 196 26.75 5.08 -6.01
CA VAL A 196 26.65 6.00 -4.86
C VAL A 196 28.03 6.53 -4.51
N VAL A 197 28.15 7.86 -4.42
CA VAL A 197 29.46 8.54 -4.26
C VAL A 197 29.71 9.05 -2.84
N VAL A 198 28.73 8.92 -1.95
CA VAL A 198 28.82 9.27 -0.53
C VAL A 198 28.63 8.04 0.36
N PRO A 199 29.12 8.04 1.61
CA PRO A 199 28.92 6.92 2.52
C PRO A 199 27.44 6.70 2.85
N LEU A 200 27.04 5.43 2.91
CA LEU A 200 25.75 5.01 3.41
C LEU A 200 25.89 4.39 4.80
N GLU A 201 24.97 4.70 5.69
CA GLU A 201 24.95 4.17 7.06
C GLU A 201 23.77 3.21 7.26
N PRO A 202 23.96 2.06 7.93
CA PRO A 202 22.86 1.16 8.23
C PRO A 202 21.77 1.84 9.07
N SER A 203 20.51 1.55 8.76
CA SER A 203 19.37 1.91 9.60
C SER A 203 18.63 0.64 10.05
N PRO A 204 18.08 0.59 11.27
CA PRO A 204 17.21 -0.50 11.71
C PRO A 204 15.82 -0.45 11.04
N THR A 205 15.46 0.65 10.39
CA THR A 205 14.13 0.85 9.79
C THR A 205 13.86 -0.16 8.68
N ARG A 206 12.70 -0.81 8.76
CA ARG A 206 12.15 -1.72 7.73
C ARG A 206 10.71 -1.35 7.45
N THR A 207 10.30 -1.48 6.19
CA THR A 207 8.88 -1.34 5.79
C THR A 207 8.48 -2.49 4.89
N ARG A 208 7.19 -2.82 4.87
CA ARG A 208 6.66 -3.89 4.00
C ARG A 208 5.74 -3.31 2.95
N CYS A 209 5.91 -3.77 1.73
CA CYS A 209 5.09 -3.42 0.57
C CYS A 209 4.51 -4.71 -0.04
N PRO A 210 3.20 -4.77 -0.32
CA PRO A 210 2.60 -5.99 -0.89
C PRO A 210 3.03 -6.28 -2.32
N TYR A 211 3.68 -5.34 -3.00
CA TYR A 211 4.13 -5.49 -4.39
C TYR A 211 5.64 -5.69 -4.54
N LYS A 212 6.42 -5.32 -3.52
CA LYS A 212 7.89 -5.29 -3.59
C LYS A 212 8.57 -6.12 -2.51
N GLY A 213 7.87 -6.46 -1.43
CA GLY A 213 8.46 -7.18 -0.29
C GLY A 213 8.91 -6.23 0.82
N GLU A 214 9.97 -6.62 1.54
CA GLU A 214 10.49 -5.86 2.69
C GLU A 214 11.64 -4.93 2.28
N ALA A 215 11.47 -3.63 2.53
CA ALA A 215 12.49 -2.63 2.28
C ALA A 215 13.42 -2.48 3.49
N SER A 216 14.72 -2.32 3.22
CA SER A 216 15.75 -1.96 4.20
C SER A 216 16.27 -0.55 3.93
N TYR A 217 16.26 0.30 4.95
CA TYR A 217 16.67 1.70 4.84
C TYR A 217 18.14 1.91 5.24
N ARG A 218 18.72 2.98 4.71
CA ARG A 218 20.07 3.46 4.99
C ARG A 218 20.08 4.98 5.09
N GLY A 219 20.91 5.51 5.98
CA GLY A 219 21.20 6.94 6.04
C GLY A 219 22.24 7.34 4.99
N VAL A 220 22.18 8.59 4.53
CA VAL A 220 23.14 9.17 3.59
C VAL A 220 24.02 10.16 4.36
N ARG A 221 25.34 9.90 4.45
CA ARG A 221 26.30 10.80 5.10
C ARG A 221 26.82 11.82 4.09
N LEU A 222 26.45 13.09 4.26
CA LEU A 222 26.91 14.18 3.41
C LEU A 222 28.38 14.56 3.70
N PRO A 223 29.08 15.22 2.77
CA PRO A 223 30.47 15.65 2.96
C PRO A 223 30.68 16.64 4.11
N ASP A 224 29.64 17.40 4.48
CA ASP A 224 29.64 18.32 5.63
C ASP A 224 29.51 17.60 6.98
N GLY A 225 29.40 16.26 6.97
CA GLY A 225 29.26 15.42 8.15
C GLY A 225 27.81 15.20 8.60
N ARG A 226 26.81 15.81 7.96
CA ARG A 226 25.41 15.59 8.30
C ARG A 226 24.92 14.24 7.82
N LEU A 227 24.09 13.57 8.64
CA LEU A 227 23.41 12.34 8.28
C LEU A 227 21.96 12.63 7.90
N LEU A 228 21.58 12.26 6.68
CA LEU A 228 20.17 12.21 6.28
C LEU A 228 19.64 10.81 6.59
N GLU A 229 18.88 10.67 7.68
CA GLU A 229 18.38 9.36 8.13
C GLU A 229 17.34 8.79 7.16
N ASN A 230 17.40 7.48 6.91
CA ASN A 230 16.46 6.76 6.05
C ASN A 230 16.30 7.35 4.63
N ALA A 231 17.29 8.10 4.14
CA ALA A 231 17.23 8.79 2.86
C ALA A 231 17.39 7.86 1.63
N ALA A 232 17.84 6.62 1.86
CA ALA A 232 17.93 5.59 0.84
C ALA A 232 17.27 4.28 1.31
N TRP A 233 16.70 3.52 0.39
CA TRP A 233 16.21 2.16 0.68
C TRP A 233 16.57 1.18 -0.44
N THR A 234 16.56 -0.10 -0.09
CA THR A 234 16.75 -1.22 -1.00
C THR A 234 15.76 -2.34 -0.67
N TYR A 235 15.46 -3.18 -1.66
CA TYR A 235 14.79 -4.45 -1.45
C TYR A 235 15.82 -5.56 -1.68
N PRO A 236 16.39 -6.17 -0.62
CA PRO A 236 17.40 -7.22 -0.77
C PRO A 236 16.83 -8.48 -1.43
N ASP A 237 15.62 -8.85 -1.03
CA ASP A 237 14.88 -10.02 -1.52
C ASP A 237 13.44 -9.60 -1.88
N PRO A 238 13.25 -8.93 -3.03
CA PRO A 238 11.94 -8.47 -3.43
C PRO A 238 11.05 -9.62 -3.91
N LEU A 239 9.73 -9.40 -3.90
CA LEU A 239 8.75 -10.31 -4.51
C LEU A 239 9.05 -10.55 -6.01
N PRO A 240 8.64 -11.69 -6.60
CA PRO A 240 8.97 -12.06 -7.97
C PRO A 240 8.69 -10.99 -9.03
N GLU A 241 7.57 -10.28 -8.90
CA GLU A 241 7.15 -9.18 -9.78
C GLU A 241 8.13 -8.00 -9.75
N SER A 242 8.85 -7.84 -8.63
CA SER A 242 9.83 -6.80 -8.38
C SER A 242 11.28 -7.28 -8.39
N ALA A 243 11.56 -8.51 -8.84
CA ALA A 243 12.90 -9.11 -8.85
C ALA A 243 13.99 -8.24 -9.52
N ARG A 244 13.61 -7.39 -10.48
CA ARG A 244 14.54 -6.53 -11.23
C ARG A 244 15.16 -5.40 -10.41
N ILE A 245 14.63 -5.08 -9.23
CA ILE A 245 15.20 -4.08 -8.32
C ILE A 245 15.96 -4.70 -7.14
N ALA A 246 16.18 -6.02 -7.15
CA ALA A 246 16.89 -6.72 -6.08
C ALA A 246 18.26 -6.09 -5.81
N GLY A 247 18.49 -5.68 -4.57
CA GLY A 247 19.75 -5.07 -4.12
C GLY A 247 20.03 -3.67 -4.66
N LEU A 248 19.19 -3.11 -5.52
CA LEU A 248 19.35 -1.73 -6.00
C LEU A 248 18.86 -0.72 -4.96
N LEU A 249 19.32 0.52 -5.09
CA LEU A 249 19.06 1.63 -4.18
C LEU A 249 18.17 2.69 -4.82
N SER A 250 17.11 3.07 -4.12
CA SER A 250 16.34 4.28 -4.44
C SER A 250 16.44 5.27 -3.29
N PHE A 251 16.23 6.56 -3.59
CA PHE A 251 16.44 7.67 -2.67
C PHE A 251 15.19 8.56 -2.61
N ASP A 252 14.83 8.98 -1.41
CA ASP A 252 13.68 9.86 -1.14
C ASP A 252 13.90 10.50 0.24
N HIS A 253 14.07 11.82 0.25
CA HIS A 253 14.25 12.64 1.43
C HIS A 253 13.94 14.08 1.02
N GLU A 254 13.35 14.89 1.90
CA GLU A 254 12.95 16.27 1.58
C GLU A 254 14.12 17.17 1.13
N GLU A 255 15.33 16.81 1.55
CA GLU A 255 16.58 17.50 1.19
C GLU A 255 17.28 16.92 -0.07
N LEU A 256 16.72 15.87 -0.67
CA LEU A 256 17.28 15.25 -1.88
C LEU A 256 16.42 15.56 -3.10
N THR A 257 17.09 15.81 -4.21
CA THR A 257 16.46 16.00 -5.52
C THR A 257 16.94 14.92 -6.47
N VAL A 258 16.01 14.29 -7.19
CA VAL A 258 16.34 13.36 -8.27
C VAL A 258 16.26 14.08 -9.61
N VAL A 259 17.30 13.94 -10.41
CA VAL A 259 17.44 14.58 -11.73
C VAL A 259 17.67 13.49 -12.78
N ALA A 260 16.85 13.44 -13.82
CA ALA A 260 17.00 12.52 -14.94
C ALA A 260 17.14 13.30 -16.25
N ASP A 261 18.28 13.15 -16.94
CA ASP A 261 18.68 13.91 -18.13
C ASP A 261 18.62 15.44 -17.94
N GLY A 262 19.03 15.90 -16.75
CA GLY A 262 19.04 17.33 -16.40
C GLY A 262 17.69 17.90 -15.95
N LEU A 263 16.63 17.10 -15.92
CA LEU A 263 15.30 17.50 -15.45
C LEU A 263 15.03 16.91 -14.06
N THR A 264 14.57 17.75 -13.13
CA THR A 264 14.04 17.28 -11.84
C THR A 264 12.78 16.44 -12.07
N VAL A 265 12.70 15.27 -11.44
CA VAL A 265 11.65 14.26 -11.62
C VAL A 265 11.08 13.75 -10.31
#